data_AF-A0AAJ1VVS0-F1
#
_entry.id   AF-A0AAJ1VVS0-F1
#
_cell.length_a   1.000
_cell.length_b   1.000
_cell.length_c   1.000
_cell.angle_alpha   90.00
_cell.angle_beta   90.00
_cell.angle_gamma   90.00
#
_symmetry.space_group_name_H-M   'P 1'
#
loop_
_entity.id
_entity.type
_entity.pdbx_description
1 polymer ?
#
loop_
_entity_poly.entity_id
_entity_poly.type
_entity_poly.pdbx_seq_one_letter_code
_entity_poly.pdbx_strand_id
1 'polypeptide(L)'
;MTIADELLVLKAVDTKSILFPFMKNISRWELLLTIAQLDGNPDYGIWNYIDMLHTKTENPMTLYAFLKLKIEEGSLVKTKSEKKSRKSLILSEELNLELERFMMTRETPRLPEVTNISYE
;
A
#
# COMPACT_ATOMS: atom_id res chain seq x y z
N MET A 1 16.62 12.33 13.60
CA MET A 1 15.16 12.17 13.47
C MET A 1 14.52 13.17 14.42
N THR A 2 14.07 14.29 13.89
CA THR A 2 13.43 15.37 14.65
C THR A 2 11.91 15.25 14.59
N ILE A 3 11.20 15.89 15.51
CA ILE A 3 9.72 15.95 15.49
C ILE A 3 9.21 16.51 14.15
N ALA A 4 9.95 17.45 13.55
CA ALA A 4 9.62 18.02 12.25
C ALA A 4 9.68 16.99 11.12
N ASP A 5 10.69 16.10 11.12
CA ASP A 5 10.81 15.02 10.14
C ASP A 5 9.62 14.06 10.24
N GLU A 6 9.22 13.71 11.46
CA GLU A 6 8.08 12.82 11.71
C GLU A 6 6.74 13.45 11.29
N LEU A 7 6.56 14.75 11.55
CA LEU A 7 5.38 15.51 11.09
C LEU A 7 5.35 15.66 9.56
N LEU A 8 6.50 15.69 8.90
CA LEU A 8 6.62 15.73 7.44
C LEU A 8 6.23 14.40 6.81
N VAL A 9 6.65 13.29 7.42
CA VAL A 9 6.20 11.94 7.05
C VAL A 9 4.68 11.81 7.21
N LEU A 10 4.12 12.31 8.32
CA LEU A 10 2.67 12.30 8.53
C LEU A 10 1.90 13.19 7.54
N LYS A 11 2.49 14.32 7.11
CA LYS A 11 1.91 15.17 6.05
C LYS A 11 2.05 14.59 4.64
N ALA A 12 3.09 13.81 4.39
CA ALA A 12 3.28 13.11 3.11
C ALA A 12 2.23 12.00 2.91
N VAL A 13 1.64 11.49 3.99
CA VAL A 13 0.44 10.66 3.94
C VAL A 13 -0.77 11.56 3.65
N ASP A 14 -0.98 11.88 2.38
CA ASP A 14 -2.17 12.63 1.95
C ASP A 14 -3.40 11.78 2.25
N THR A 15 -4.33 12.29 3.05
CA THR A 15 -5.59 11.60 3.37
C THR A 15 -6.50 11.39 2.15
N LYS A 16 -6.20 12.08 1.05
CA LYS A 16 -6.86 11.92 -0.27
C LYS A 16 -6.16 10.88 -1.16
N SER A 17 -4.98 10.39 -0.76
CA SER A 17 -4.21 9.38 -1.48
C SER A 17 -4.99 8.07 -1.62
N ILE A 18 -4.81 7.38 -2.74
CA ILE A 18 -5.37 6.03 -2.93
C ILE A 18 -4.69 5.01 -1.99
N LEU A 19 -3.48 5.33 -1.48
CA LEU A 19 -2.76 4.54 -0.47
C LEU A 19 -3.30 4.74 0.94
N PHE A 20 -3.93 5.88 1.23
CA PHE A 20 -4.34 6.23 2.59
C PHE A 20 -5.18 5.14 3.29
N PRO A 21 -6.18 4.50 2.64
CA PRO A 21 -6.94 3.43 3.26
C PRO A 21 -6.10 2.19 3.64
N PHE A 22 -4.99 1.95 2.94
CA PHE A 22 -4.06 0.86 3.22
C PHE A 22 -3.10 1.23 4.36
N MET A 23 -2.70 2.49 4.45
CA MET A 23 -1.80 2.99 5.51
C MET A 23 -2.45 3.08 6.89
N LYS A 24 -3.79 3.07 6.97
CA LYS A 24 -4.53 3.15 8.26
C LYS A 24 -4.25 1.98 9.22
N ASN A 25 -3.78 0.84 8.72
CA ASN A 25 -3.53 -0.34 9.53
C ASN A 25 -2.32 -1.09 8.97
N ILE A 26 -1.45 -1.57 9.87
CA ILE A 26 -0.22 -2.28 9.50
C ILE A 26 -0.49 -3.56 8.69
N SER A 27 -1.55 -4.30 9.02
CA SER A 27 -2.02 -5.49 8.28
C SER A 27 -2.45 -5.15 6.86
N ARG A 28 -3.12 -4.00 6.67
CA ARG A 28 -3.55 -3.55 5.35
C ARG A 28 -2.37 -3.04 4.51
N TRP A 29 -1.40 -2.42 5.17
CA TRP A 29 -0.17 -2.00 4.54
C TRP A 29 0.67 -3.22 4.09
N GLU A 30 0.91 -4.18 4.98
CA GLU A 30 1.60 -5.44 4.63
C GLU A 30 0.87 -6.18 3.50
N LEU A 31 -0.47 -6.19 3.53
CA LEU A 31 -1.28 -6.79 2.48
C LEU A 31 -1.10 -6.12 1.13
N LEU A 32 -1.06 -4.79 1.08
CA LEU A 32 -0.76 -4.05 -0.15
C LEU A 32 0.60 -4.44 -0.71
N LEU A 33 1.63 -4.47 0.14
CA LEU A 33 2.99 -4.82 -0.27
C LEU A 33 3.10 -6.27 -0.73
N THR A 34 2.40 -7.18 -0.07
CA THR A 34 2.36 -8.60 -0.44
C THR A 34 1.74 -8.79 -1.81
N ILE A 35 0.65 -8.08 -2.11
CA ILE A 35 0.00 -8.12 -3.42
C ILE A 35 0.91 -7.51 -4.49
N ALA A 36 1.54 -6.36 -4.20
CA ALA A 36 2.48 -5.69 -5.09
C ALA A 36 3.67 -6.60 -5.44
N GLN A 37 4.25 -7.28 -4.45
CA GLN A 37 5.39 -8.18 -4.63
C GLN A 37 5.02 -9.42 -5.45
N LEU A 38 3.80 -9.94 -5.28
CA LEU A 38 3.34 -11.13 -5.99
C LEU A 38 2.83 -10.82 -7.40
N ASP A 39 2.54 -9.56 -7.71
CA ASP A 39 2.20 -9.03 -9.03
C ASP A 39 1.36 -9.98 -9.88
N GLY A 40 0.21 -10.40 -9.36
CA GLY A 40 -0.72 -11.22 -10.13
C GLY A 40 -0.31 -12.68 -10.31
N ASN A 41 0.67 -13.18 -9.54
CA ASN A 41 1.12 -14.56 -9.59
C ASN A 41 -0.09 -15.53 -9.47
N PRO A 42 -0.30 -16.41 -10.48
CA PRO A 42 -1.50 -17.26 -10.60
C PRO A 42 -1.65 -18.30 -9.48
N ASP A 43 -0.58 -18.59 -8.74
CA ASP A 43 -0.62 -19.54 -7.63
C ASP A 43 -1.29 -18.97 -6.37
N TYR A 44 -1.35 -17.64 -6.26
CA TYR A 44 -1.85 -16.95 -5.08
C TYR A 44 -3.25 -16.37 -5.31
N GLY A 45 -4.19 -16.67 -4.42
CA GLY A 45 -5.49 -16.03 -4.38
C GLY A 45 -5.65 -15.12 -3.17
N ILE A 46 -6.80 -14.46 -3.08
CA ILE A 46 -7.15 -13.53 -1.99
C ILE A 46 -6.84 -14.09 -0.60
N TRP A 47 -7.26 -15.33 -0.32
CA TRP A 47 -7.02 -15.96 0.98
C TRP A 47 -5.54 -16.25 1.25
N ASN A 48 -4.77 -16.60 0.21
CA ASN A 48 -3.33 -16.82 0.36
C ASN A 48 -2.62 -15.54 0.78
N TYR A 49 -3.00 -14.38 0.21
CA TYR A 49 -2.43 -13.10 0.61
C TYR A 49 -2.69 -12.79 2.08
N ILE A 50 -3.90 -13.06 2.57
CA ILE A 50 -4.28 -12.83 3.98
C ILE A 50 -3.55 -13.80 4.92
N ASP A 51 -3.41 -15.07 4.52
CA ASP A 51 -2.74 -16.08 5.34
C ASP A 51 -1.23 -15.83 5.48
N MET A 52 -0.61 -15.26 4.43
CA MET A 52 0.81 -14.88 4.38
C MET A 52 1.17 -13.67 5.26
N LEU A 53 0.18 -12.92 5.74
CA LEU A 53 0.45 -11.75 6.60
C LEU A 53 1.04 -12.19 7.94
N HIS A 54 2.14 -11.56 8.33
CA HIS A 54 2.74 -11.73 9.65
C HIS A 54 2.06 -10.81 10.67
N THR A 55 1.60 -9.64 10.23
CA THR A 55 0.89 -8.67 11.05
C THR A 55 -0.60 -8.97 10.99
N LYS A 56 -1.10 -9.84 11.86
CA LYS A 56 -2.54 -10.19 11.96
C LYS A 56 -3.26 -9.34 13.02
N THR A 57 -3.29 -8.03 12.81
CA THR A 57 -3.96 -7.08 13.73
C THR A 57 -5.46 -6.98 13.48
N GLU A 58 -5.92 -7.31 12.26
CA GLU A 58 -7.34 -7.37 11.89
C GLU A 58 -7.78 -8.81 11.61
N ASN A 59 -9.08 -9.05 11.76
CA ASN A 59 -9.68 -10.34 11.43
C ASN A 59 -9.54 -10.61 9.91
N PRO A 60 -9.18 -11.83 9.48
CA PRO A 60 -9.14 -12.23 8.07
C PRO A 60 -10.40 -11.84 7.27
N MET A 61 -11.59 -11.94 7.87
CA MET A 61 -12.85 -11.56 7.22
C MET A 61 -12.93 -10.04 6.95
N THR A 62 -12.39 -9.22 7.84
CA THR A 62 -12.31 -7.77 7.66
C THR A 62 -11.35 -7.42 6.52
N LEU A 63 -10.19 -8.09 6.46
CA LEU A 63 -9.23 -7.92 5.37
C LEU A 63 -9.82 -8.38 4.02
N TYR A 64 -10.55 -9.49 4.01
CA TYR A 64 -11.26 -9.96 2.82
C TYR A 64 -12.30 -8.95 2.35
N ALA A 65 -13.12 -8.42 3.25
CA ALA A 65 -14.11 -7.39 2.92
C ALA A 65 -13.45 -6.12 2.38
N PHE A 66 -12.32 -5.71 2.98
CA PHE A 66 -11.52 -4.59 2.52
C PHE A 66 -10.97 -4.80 1.10
N LEU A 67 -10.40 -5.97 0.80
CA LEU A 67 -9.93 -6.29 -0.56
C LEU A 67 -11.07 -6.28 -1.56
N LYS A 68 -12.23 -6.83 -1.19
CA LYS A 68 -13.42 -6.81 -2.06
C LYS A 68 -13.83 -5.38 -2.41
N LEU A 69 -13.88 -4.49 -1.42
CA LEU A 69 -14.16 -3.07 -1.60
C LEU A 69 -13.13 -2.41 -2.54
N LYS A 70 -11.83 -2.68 -2.34
CA LYS A 70 -10.76 -2.11 -3.19
C LYS A 70 -10.77 -2.63 -4.62
N ILE A 71 -11.31 -3.81 -4.85
CA ILE A 71 -11.55 -4.33 -6.20
C ILE A 71 -12.77 -3.66 -6.84
N GLU A 72 -13.83 -3.41 -6.08
CA GLU A 72 -15.03 -2.70 -6.54
C GLU A 72 -14.73 -1.23 -6.86
N GLU A 73 -13.87 -0.58 -6.08
CA GLU A 73 -13.35 0.78 -6.31
C GLU A 73 -12.35 0.88 -7.47
N GLY A 74 -11.86 -0.26 -7.99
CA GLY A 74 -10.91 -0.30 -9.09
C GLY A 74 -9.44 -0.10 -8.70
N SER A 75 -9.13 0.06 -7.40
CA SER A 75 -7.75 0.15 -6.91
C SER A 75 -6.99 -1.16 -7.03
N LEU A 76 -7.70 -2.30 -7.01
CA LEU A 76 -7.14 -3.63 -7.21
C LEU A 76 -7.81 -4.31 -8.40
N VAL A 77 -7.01 -4.91 -9.27
CA VAL A 77 -7.51 -5.58 -10.48
C VAL A 77 -7.32 -7.08 -10.35
N LYS A 78 -8.36 -7.84 -10.73
CA LYS A 78 -8.29 -9.30 -10.79
C LYS A 78 -7.63 -9.70 -12.10
N THR A 79 -6.53 -10.44 -12.03
CA THR A 79 -5.91 -11.04 -13.22
C THR A 79 -6.33 -12.51 -13.39
N LYS A 80 -6.18 -13.04 -14.61
CA LYS A 80 -6.54 -14.43 -14.94
C LYS A 80 -5.48 -15.38 -14.39
N SER A 81 -5.83 -16.24 -13.43
CA SER A 81 -4.99 -17.39 -13.08
C SER A 81 -5.19 -18.55 -14.05
N GLU A 82 -4.12 -19.28 -14.37
CA GLU A 82 -4.15 -20.46 -15.27
C GLU A 82 -5.07 -21.60 -14.74
N LYS A 83 -5.27 -21.67 -13.42
CA LYS A 83 -6.23 -22.59 -12.80
C LYS A 83 -7.55 -21.87 -12.55
N LYS A 84 -8.59 -22.27 -13.32
CA LYS A 84 -10.01 -21.84 -13.40
C LYS A 84 -10.76 -21.31 -12.14
N SER A 85 -10.18 -21.29 -10.94
CA SER A 85 -10.83 -20.86 -9.70
C SER A 85 -10.03 -19.86 -8.86
N ARG A 86 -8.76 -19.58 -9.17
CA ARG A 86 -7.99 -18.59 -8.40
C ARG A 86 -8.08 -17.24 -9.13
N LYS A 87 -8.30 -16.17 -8.37
CA LYS A 87 -8.28 -14.80 -8.84
C LYS A 87 -7.11 -14.14 -8.14
N SER A 88 -5.97 -14.10 -8.83
CA SER A 88 -4.81 -13.33 -8.38
C SER A 88 -5.11 -11.84 -8.49
N LEU A 89 -4.45 -11.05 -7.66
CA LEU A 89 -4.62 -9.60 -7.63
C LEU A 89 -3.35 -8.92 -8.11
N ILE A 90 -3.54 -7.87 -8.89
CA ILE A 90 -2.53 -6.85 -9.19
C ILE A 90 -3.03 -5.50 -8.69
N LEU A 91 -2.11 -4.59 -8.46
CA LEU A 91 -2.46 -3.19 -8.20
C LEU A 91 -2.97 -2.55 -9.50
N SER A 92 -3.88 -1.58 -9.40
CA SER A 92 -4.14 -0.70 -10.52
C SER A 92 -2.88 0.12 -10.84
N GLU A 93 -2.77 0.59 -12.09
CA GLU A 93 -1.64 1.42 -12.50
C GLU A 93 -1.47 2.67 -11.62
N GLU A 94 -2.59 3.33 -11.28
CA GLU A 94 -2.61 4.49 -10.39
C GLU A 94 -2.09 4.15 -8.98
N LEU A 95 -2.57 3.05 -8.39
CA LEU A 95 -2.15 2.61 -7.07
C LEU A 95 -0.67 2.18 -7.05
N ASN A 96 -0.21 1.51 -8.12
CA ASN A 96 1.17 1.09 -8.24
C ASN A 96 2.12 2.29 -8.38
N LEU A 97 1.78 3.25 -9.23
CA LEU A 97 2.56 4.49 -9.40
C LEU A 97 2.65 5.28 -8.10
N GLU A 98 1.55 5.36 -7.33
CA GLU A 98 1.59 6.07 -6.06
C GLU A 98 2.43 5.32 -5.02
N LEU A 99 2.34 3.98 -4.99
CA LEU A 99 3.16 3.14 -4.12
C LEU A 99 4.66 3.30 -4.45
N GLU A 100 5.03 3.26 -5.72
CA GLU A 100 6.42 3.47 -6.18
C GLU A 100 6.93 4.85 -5.80
N ARG A 101 6.14 5.92 -6.02
CA ARG A 101 6.49 7.29 -5.59
C ARG A 101 6.70 7.36 -4.09
N PHE A 102 5.82 6.73 -3.32
CA PHE A 102 5.96 6.68 -1.86
C PHE A 102 7.25 5.97 -1.44
N MET A 103 7.59 4.84 -2.06
CA MET A 103 8.83 4.11 -1.78
C MET A 103 10.08 4.92 -2.17
N MET A 104 10.10 5.54 -3.36
CA MET A 104 11.22 6.41 -3.80
C MET A 104 11.44 7.61 -2.87
N THR A 105 10.34 8.19 -2.35
CA THR A 105 10.39 9.30 -1.40
C THR A 105 10.94 8.87 -0.03
N ARG A 106 10.84 7.58 0.32
CA ARG A 106 11.42 7.03 1.56
C ARG A 106 12.88 6.63 1.40
N GLU A 107 13.28 6.13 0.24
CA GLU A 107 14.69 5.83 -0.07
C GLU A 107 15.53 7.10 -0.19
N THR A 108 14.93 8.21 -0.63
CA THR A 108 15.55 9.53 -0.67
C THR A 108 14.84 10.43 0.33
N PRO A 109 15.23 10.47 1.61
CA PRO A 109 14.72 11.48 2.53
C PRO A 109 15.17 12.86 2.00
N ARG A 110 14.36 13.46 1.13
CA ARG A 110 14.51 14.85 0.75
C ARG A 110 14.10 15.66 1.96
N LEU A 111 15.08 15.90 2.82
CA LEU A 111 15.04 17.03 3.73
C LEU A 111 14.70 18.25 2.85
N PRO A 112 13.66 19.04 3.16
CA PRO A 112 13.48 20.29 2.47
C PRO A 112 14.77 21.10 2.66
N GLU A 113 15.36 21.56 1.55
CA GLU A 113 16.42 22.56 1.63
C GLU A 113 15.82 23.76 2.36
N VAL A 114 16.23 23.97 3.61
CA VAL A 114 15.83 25.12 4.42
C VAL A 114 16.52 26.33 3.81
N THR A 115 15.95 26.88 2.75
CA THR A 115 16.34 28.21 2.27
C THR A 115 15.76 29.24 3.23
N ASN A 116 16.67 29.97 3.87
CA ASN A 116 16.47 31.19 4.65
C ASN A 116 16.18 31.02 6.14
N ILE A 117 17.27 30.85 6.89
CA ILE A 117 17.49 31.65 8.10
C ILE A 117 18.76 32.47 7.87
N SER A 118 18.58 33.66 7.28
CA SER A 118 19.57 34.73 7.37
C SER A 118 19.59 35.18 8.83
N TYR A 119 20.71 34.99 9.51
CA TYR A 119 20.98 35.66 10.77
C TYR A 119 21.39 37.10 10.44
N GLU A 120 20.52 38.06 10.75
CA GLU A 120 20.94 39.44 11.05
C GLU A 120 21.45 39.52 12.50
#